data_AF-A0A934TQJ7-F1
#
_entry.id   AF-A0A934TQJ7-F1
#
_cell.length_a   1.000
_cell.length_b   1.000
_cell.length_c   1.000
_cell.angle_alpha   90.00
_cell.angle_beta   90.00
_cell.angle_gamma   90.00
#
_symmetry.space_group_name_H-M   'P 1'
#
loop_
_entity.id
_entity.type
_entity.pdbx_description
1 polymer ?
#
loop_
_entity_poly.entity_id
_entity_poly.type
_entity_poly.pdbx_seq_one_letter_code
_entity_poly.pdbx_strand_id
1 'polypeptide(L)'
;MHLRDHPGTAAAILLACIAAHYAALDHARTWWRAAALPAPVRHVLPAPGTSARRAFDWCRENAANIHDEYWASACAVVAAEQRQRRLACTAPPAGSSRPADPVCAADAPAPDDSPDCTLPDERAKPLNLARDEAEDNCLSEALASAGHSR
;
A
#
# COMPACT_ATOMS: atom_id res chain seq x y z
N MET A 1 -9.47 44.96 -28.24
CA MET A 1 -9.32 43.53 -28.56
C MET A 1 -10.36 42.76 -27.77
N HIS A 2 -11.46 42.40 -28.43
CA HIS A 2 -12.62 41.79 -27.79
C HIS A 2 -12.44 40.28 -27.69
N LEU A 3 -12.69 39.70 -26.51
CA LEU A 3 -12.69 38.25 -26.24
C LEU A 3 -13.76 37.46 -27.02
N ARG A 4 -14.41 38.07 -28.02
CA ARG A 4 -15.57 37.55 -28.76
C ARG A 4 -15.20 36.68 -29.96
N ASP A 5 -13.96 36.74 -30.43
CA ASP A 5 -13.58 36.12 -31.71
C ASP A 5 -12.98 34.71 -31.56
N HIS A 6 -12.77 34.23 -30.33
CA HIS A 6 -12.15 32.93 -30.05
C HIS A 6 -12.89 32.16 -28.94
N PRO A 7 -14.03 31.51 -29.26
CA PRO A 7 -14.80 30.75 -28.27
C PRO A 7 -13.99 29.58 -27.67
N GLY A 8 -13.03 29.04 -28.41
CA GLY A 8 -12.14 27.98 -27.93
C GLY A 8 -11.23 28.41 -26.77
N THR A 9 -10.66 29.62 -26.81
CA THR A 9 -9.82 30.13 -25.71
C THR A 9 -10.63 30.46 -24.47
N ALA A 10 -11.85 30.98 -24.62
CA ALA A 10 -12.73 31.24 -23.48
C ALA A 10 -13.15 29.94 -22.77
N ALA A 11 -13.48 28.89 -23.55
CA ALA A 11 -13.80 27.57 -23.02
C ALA A 11 -12.59 26.92 -22.31
N ALA A 12 -11.39 27.03 -22.87
CA ALA A 12 -10.17 26.50 -22.26
C ALA A 12 -9.84 27.18 -20.93
N ILE A 13 -9.99 28.50 -20.84
CA ILE A 13 -9.78 29.25 -19.59
C ILE A 13 -10.81 28.84 -18.54
N LEU A 14 -12.08 28.70 -18.91
CA LEU A 14 -13.13 28.24 -17.99
C LEU A 14 -12.84 26.83 -17.45
N LEU A 15 -12.43 25.90 -18.32
CA LEU A 15 -12.07 24.54 -17.89
C LEU A 15 -10.86 24.53 -16.95
N ALA A 16 -9.84 25.35 -17.22
CA ALA A 16 -8.68 25.49 -16.35
C ALA A 16 -9.06 26.06 -14.98
N CYS A 17 -9.92 27.09 -14.93
CA CYS A 17 -10.44 27.65 -13.69
C CYS A 17 -11.24 26.62 -12.89
N ILE A 18 -12.09 25.83 -13.54
CA ILE A 18 -12.87 24.77 -12.89
C ILE A 18 -11.95 23.70 -12.30
N ALA A 19 -10.97 23.21 -13.07
CA ALA A 19 -10.01 22.22 -12.60
C ALA A 19 -9.20 22.72 -11.40
N ALA A 20 -8.72 23.97 -11.43
CA ALA A 20 -8.03 24.58 -10.30
C ALA A 20 -8.93 24.71 -9.08
N HIS A 21 -10.21 25.04 -9.25
CA HIS A 21 -11.17 25.14 -8.16
C HIS A 21 -11.43 23.79 -7.49
N TYR A 22 -11.58 22.72 -8.28
CA TYR A 22 -11.73 21.36 -7.76
C TYR A 22 -10.47 20.86 -7.04
N ALA A 23 -9.27 21.14 -7.57
CA ALA A 23 -8.02 20.80 -6.90
C ALA A 23 -7.86 21.52 -5.55
N ALA A 24 -8.23 22.80 -5.48
CA ALA A 24 -8.21 23.56 -4.22
C ALA A 24 -9.21 23.02 -3.19
N LEU A 25 -10.41 22.60 -3.63
CA LEU A 25 -11.41 21.99 -2.75
C LEU A 25 -10.97 20.61 -2.22
N ASP A 26 -10.32 19.80 -3.06
CA ASP A 26 -9.79 18.49 -2.65
C ASP A 26 -8.63 18.64 -1.66
N HIS A 27 -7.75 19.62 -1.90
CA HIS A 27 -6.66 19.96 -0.98
C HIS A 27 -7.19 20.50 0.37
N ALA A 28 -8.24 21.34 0.35
CA ALA A 28 -8.88 21.79 1.57
C ALA A 28 -9.51 20.63 2.35
N ARG A 29 -10.22 19.71 1.67
CA ARG A 29 -10.84 18.55 2.31
C ARG A 29 -9.83 17.60 2.95
N THR A 30 -8.71 17.36 2.27
CA THR A 30 -7.62 16.53 2.81
C THR A 30 -6.96 17.20 4.02
N TRP A 31 -6.76 18.52 3.99
CA TRP A 31 -6.23 19.28 5.12
C TRP A 31 -7.16 19.27 6.35
N TRP A 32 -8.46 19.48 6.16
CA TRP A 32 -9.43 19.39 7.27
C TRP A 32 -9.52 18.00 7.88
N ARG A 33 -9.42 16.94 7.07
CA ARG A 33 -9.35 15.56 7.57
C ARG A 33 -8.07 15.29 8.35
N ALA A 34 -6.94 15.83 7.90
CA ALA A 34 -5.67 15.72 8.61
C ALA A 34 -5.68 16.51 9.94
N ALA A 35 -6.32 17.69 9.98
CA ALA A 35 -6.42 18.53 11.18
C ALA A 35 -7.46 18.05 12.20
N ALA A 36 -8.44 17.23 11.79
CA ALA A 36 -9.45 16.64 12.66
C ALA A 36 -9.02 15.30 13.27
N LEU A 37 -7.85 14.78 12.91
CA LEU A 37 -7.31 13.60 13.58
C LEU A 37 -7.00 13.97 15.03
N PRO A 38 -7.61 13.30 16.03
CA PRO A 38 -7.20 13.48 17.41
C PRO A 38 -5.70 13.23 17.51
N ALA A 39 -5.02 14.03 18.35
CA ALA A 39 -3.60 13.83 18.63
C ALA A 39 -3.33 12.34 18.86
N PRO A 40 -2.23 11.77 18.34
CA PRO A 40 -1.96 10.35 18.44
C PRO A 40 -2.03 9.98 19.92
N VAL A 41 -3.07 9.25 20.30
CA VAL A 41 -3.23 8.74 21.65
C VAL A 41 -2.08 7.77 21.79
N ARG A 42 -1.07 8.16 22.58
CA ARG A 42 -0.02 7.23 22.97
C ARG A 42 -0.67 6.18 23.85
N HIS A 43 -1.13 5.10 23.23
CA HIS A 43 -1.67 3.98 23.95
C HIS A 43 -0.56 3.41 24.85
N VAL A 44 -0.76 3.51 26.16
CA VAL A 44 0.14 2.90 27.13
C VAL A 44 -0.12 1.41 27.08
N LEU A 45 0.93 0.63 26.81
CA LEU A 45 0.84 -0.82 26.79
C LEU A 45 0.31 -1.34 28.14
N PRO A 46 -0.57 -2.37 28.15
CA PRO A 46 -1.03 -2.98 29.39
C PRO A 46 0.15 -3.46 30.24
N ALA A 47 0.00 -3.35 31.56
CA ALA A 47 1.04 -3.80 32.49
C ALA A 47 1.33 -5.30 32.32
N PRO A 48 2.61 -5.73 32.44
CA PRO A 48 2.98 -7.14 32.33
C PRO A 48 2.23 -8.01 33.35
N GLY A 49 1.91 -9.24 32.95
CA GLY A 49 1.19 -10.21 33.80
C GLY A 49 -0.33 -10.03 33.86
N THR A 50 -0.89 -8.95 33.30
CA THR A 50 -2.35 -8.74 33.26
C THR A 50 -3.04 -9.62 32.20
N SER A 51 -4.34 -9.90 32.38
CA SER A 51 -5.15 -10.55 31.33
C SER A 51 -5.18 -9.73 30.05
N ALA A 52 -5.30 -8.41 30.16
CA ALA A 52 -5.24 -7.47 29.03
C ALA A 52 -3.92 -7.58 28.27
N ARG A 53 -2.78 -7.69 28.97
CA ARG A 53 -1.49 -7.90 28.31
C ARG A 53 -1.44 -9.20 27.53
N ARG A 54 -1.90 -10.30 28.12
CA ARG A 54 -1.95 -11.61 27.44
C ARG A 54 -2.85 -11.59 26.20
N ALA A 55 -4.01 -10.94 26.29
CA ALA A 55 -4.92 -10.78 25.16
C ALA A 55 -4.27 -9.95 24.03
N PHE A 56 -3.60 -8.85 24.38
CA PHE A 56 -2.85 -8.04 23.43
C PHE A 56 -1.73 -8.83 22.75
N ASP A 57 -0.89 -9.53 23.52
CA ASP A 57 0.23 -10.30 22.97
C ASP A 57 -0.26 -11.41 22.03
N TRP A 58 -1.34 -12.13 22.38
CA TRP A 58 -1.95 -13.13 21.52
C TRP A 58 -2.50 -12.55 20.21
N CYS A 59 -3.22 -11.43 20.30
CA CYS A 59 -3.79 -10.77 19.13
C CYS A 59 -2.68 -10.27 18.18
N ARG A 60 -1.61 -9.68 18.74
CA ARG A 60 -0.45 -9.23 17.97
C ARG A 60 0.28 -10.38 17.27
N GLU A 61 0.45 -11.52 17.96
CA GLU A 61 1.04 -12.72 17.35
C GLU A 61 0.19 -13.23 16.19
N ASN A 62 -1.14 -13.24 16.33
CA ASN A 62 -2.04 -13.60 15.25
C ASN A 62 -1.96 -12.63 14.06
N ALA A 63 -1.91 -11.32 14.33
CA ALA A 63 -1.73 -10.30 13.29
C ALA A 63 -0.41 -10.49 12.52
N ALA A 64 0.68 -10.85 13.22
CA ALA A 64 1.96 -11.17 12.60
C ALA A 64 1.88 -12.42 11.71
N ASN A 65 1.29 -13.51 12.20
CA ASN A 65 1.14 -14.74 11.40
C ASN A 65 0.33 -14.49 10.12
N ILE A 66 -0.77 -13.74 10.22
CA ILE A 66 -1.59 -13.37 9.06
C ILE A 66 -0.78 -12.50 8.08
N HIS A 67 -0.02 -11.53 8.59
CA HIS A 67 0.86 -10.69 7.77
C HIS A 67 1.90 -11.53 7.03
N ASP A 68 2.57 -12.45 7.70
CA ASP A 68 3.57 -13.35 7.11
C ASP A 68 2.98 -14.24 6.01
N GLU A 69 1.77 -14.78 6.21
CA GLU A 69 1.06 -15.55 5.17
C GLU A 69 0.77 -14.71 3.91
N TYR A 70 0.25 -13.49 4.08
CA TYR A 70 -0.01 -12.60 2.95
C TYR A 70 1.28 -12.11 2.29
N TRP A 71 2.33 -11.90 3.07
CA TRP A 71 3.64 -11.52 2.56
C TRP A 71 4.23 -12.61 1.66
N ALA A 72 4.25 -13.86 2.15
CA ALA A 72 4.72 -15.01 1.37
C ALA A 72 3.92 -15.20 0.08
N SER A 73 2.59 -15.02 0.13
CA SER A 73 1.73 -15.06 -1.05
C SER A 73 2.08 -13.96 -2.07
N ALA A 74 2.30 -12.73 -1.60
CA ALA A 74 2.72 -11.62 -2.46
C ALA A 74 4.09 -11.87 -3.10
N CYS A 75 5.02 -12.49 -2.36
CA CYS A 75 6.32 -12.91 -2.87
C CYS A 75 6.20 -13.87 -4.03
N ALA A 76 5.39 -14.93 -3.89
CA ALA A 76 5.14 -15.90 -4.95
C ALA A 76 4.55 -15.25 -6.21
N VAL A 77 3.68 -14.25 -6.06
CA VAL A 77 3.11 -13.49 -7.20
C VAL A 77 4.19 -12.67 -7.91
N VAL A 78 5.00 -11.91 -7.18
CA VAL A 78 6.09 -11.11 -7.77
C VAL A 78 7.09 -11.99 -8.51
N ALA A 79 7.48 -13.10 -7.90
CA ALA A 79 8.38 -14.07 -8.54
C ALA A 79 7.76 -14.72 -9.79
N ALA A 80 6.45 -15.01 -9.79
CA ALA A 80 5.75 -15.48 -10.98
C ALA A 80 5.74 -14.43 -12.11
N GLU A 81 5.48 -13.16 -11.79
CA GLU A 81 5.56 -12.05 -12.75
C GLU A 81 6.99 -11.90 -13.33
N GLN A 82 8.02 -12.01 -12.47
CA GLN A 82 9.42 -11.95 -12.90
C GLN A 82 9.79 -13.14 -13.81
N ARG A 83 9.34 -14.36 -13.49
CA ARG A 83 9.48 -15.53 -14.38
C ARG A 83 8.85 -15.27 -15.74
N GLN A 84 7.63 -14.75 -15.77
CA GLN A 84 6.93 -14.47 -17.02
C GLN A 84 7.67 -13.43 -17.88
N ARG A 85 8.18 -12.36 -17.26
CA ARG A 85 8.99 -11.34 -17.95
C ARG A 85 10.27 -11.93 -18.53
N ARG A 86 10.96 -12.78 -17.77
CA ARG A 86 12.16 -13.49 -18.24
C ARG A 86 11.86 -14.40 -19.44
N LEU A 87 10.78 -15.16 -19.38
CA LEU A 87 10.34 -15.99 -20.51
C LEU A 87 10.04 -15.14 -21.75
N ALA A 88 9.33 -14.02 -21.58
CA ALA A 88 9.01 -13.09 -22.66
C ALA A 88 10.28 -12.45 -23.28
N CYS A 89 11.28 -12.09 -22.48
CA CYS A 89 12.59 -11.63 -22.96
C CYS A 89 13.28 -12.65 -23.87
N THR A 90 13.20 -13.93 -23.52
CA THR A 90 13.85 -15.01 -24.27
C THR A 90 13.01 -15.55 -25.42
N ALA A 91 11.75 -15.11 -25.56
CA ALA A 91 10.90 -15.55 -26.65
C ALA A 91 11.21 -14.73 -27.92
N PRO A 92 11.51 -15.37 -29.06
CA PRO A 92 11.61 -14.63 -30.31
C PRO A 92 10.24 -14.02 -30.65
N PRO A 93 10.18 -12.75 -31.12
CA PRO A 93 8.92 -12.15 -31.52
C PRO A 93 8.25 -13.00 -32.60
N ALA A 94 6.93 -13.17 -32.53
CA ALA A 94 6.19 -14.01 -33.46
C ALA A 94 6.43 -13.57 -34.92
N GLY A 95 6.90 -14.51 -35.76
CA GLY A 95 7.24 -14.24 -37.16
C GLY A 95 8.65 -13.65 -37.38
N SER A 96 9.47 -13.50 -36.33
CA SER A 96 10.86 -13.08 -36.45
C SER A 96 11.81 -14.28 -36.46
N SER A 97 12.83 -14.23 -37.30
CA SER A 97 14.00 -15.11 -37.28
C SER A 97 15.11 -14.64 -36.32
N ARG A 98 14.86 -13.54 -35.58
CA ARG A 98 15.83 -12.97 -34.67
C ARG A 98 15.98 -13.90 -33.46
N PRO A 99 17.21 -14.27 -33.06
CA PRO A 99 17.42 -15.09 -31.89
C PRO A 99 16.91 -14.37 -30.64
N ALA A 100 16.51 -15.15 -29.64
CA ALA A 100 16.25 -14.69 -28.29
C ALA A 100 17.36 -13.74 -27.81
N ASP A 101 17.03 -12.70 -27.05
CA ASP A 101 18.02 -11.80 -26.49
C ASP A 101 18.44 -12.28 -25.09
N PRO A 102 19.61 -12.97 -24.96
CA PRO A 102 20.06 -13.46 -23.67
C PRO A 102 20.47 -12.33 -22.70
N VAL A 103 20.75 -11.12 -23.21
CA VAL A 103 21.11 -9.96 -22.38
C VAL A 103 19.89 -9.48 -21.60
N CYS A 104 18.71 -9.46 -22.22
CA CYS A 104 17.43 -9.13 -21.58
C CYS A 104 17.13 -10.01 -20.35
N ALA A 105 17.46 -11.30 -20.42
CA ALA A 105 17.27 -12.22 -19.30
C ALA A 105 18.33 -12.08 -18.21
N ALA A 106 19.55 -11.69 -18.56
CA ALA A 106 20.65 -11.47 -17.62
C ALA A 106 20.41 -10.23 -16.74
N ASP A 107 19.82 -9.18 -17.33
CA ASP A 107 19.51 -7.93 -16.61
C ASP A 107 18.22 -8.02 -15.77
N ALA A 108 17.35 -9.01 -16.04
CA ALA A 108 16.14 -9.23 -15.27
C ALA A 108 16.45 -9.89 -13.92
N PRO A 109 15.99 -9.32 -12.79
CA PRO A 109 16.22 -9.88 -11.45
C PRO A 109 15.76 -11.33 -11.38
N ALA A 110 16.48 -12.13 -10.60
CA ALA A 110 16.12 -13.52 -10.37
C ALA A 110 14.82 -13.59 -9.57
N PRO A 111 13.85 -14.44 -9.98
CA PRO A 111 12.65 -14.71 -9.20
C PRO A 111 13.00 -15.24 -7.82
N ASP A 112 12.43 -14.62 -6.79
CA ASP A 112 12.57 -15.04 -5.39
C ASP A 112 11.20 -15.43 -4.81
N ASP A 113 10.94 -16.74 -4.73
CA ASP A 113 9.71 -17.29 -4.15
C ASP A 113 9.81 -17.51 -2.63
N SER A 114 10.88 -17.03 -1.97
CA SER A 114 11.01 -17.20 -0.53
C SER A 114 9.90 -16.45 0.21
N PRO A 115 9.43 -16.98 1.36
CA PRO A 115 8.41 -16.29 2.16
C PRO A 115 8.89 -14.95 2.72
N ASP A 116 10.22 -14.72 2.75
CA ASP A 116 10.85 -13.51 3.29
C ASP A 116 11.39 -12.60 2.17
N CYS A 117 10.85 -12.72 0.95
CA CYS A 117 11.34 -11.92 -0.16
C CYS A 117 11.17 -10.41 0.10
N THR A 118 11.97 -9.60 -0.58
CA THR A 118 11.78 -8.15 -0.58
C THR A 118 10.70 -7.76 -1.59
N LEU A 119 9.54 -7.35 -1.09
CA LEU A 119 8.46 -6.82 -1.92
C LEU A 119 8.74 -5.37 -2.37
N PRO A 120 8.32 -4.99 -3.59
CA PRO A 120 8.27 -3.58 -3.99
C PRO A 120 7.33 -2.78 -3.08
N ASP A 121 7.64 -1.50 -2.86
CA ASP A 121 6.89 -0.61 -1.95
C ASP A 121 5.37 -0.62 -2.21
N GLU A 122 4.94 -0.60 -3.47
CA GLU A 122 3.53 -0.62 -3.85
C GLU A 122 2.78 -1.90 -3.40
N ARG A 123 3.51 -3.01 -3.24
CA ARG A 123 2.97 -4.28 -2.72
C ARG A 123 3.14 -4.39 -1.21
N ALA A 124 4.26 -3.92 -0.66
CA ALA A 124 4.58 -4.00 0.77
C ALA A 124 3.72 -3.04 1.61
N LYS A 125 3.52 -1.80 1.15
CA LYS A 125 2.83 -0.74 1.90
C LYS A 125 1.43 -1.12 2.39
N PRO A 126 0.51 -1.64 1.54
CA PRO A 126 -0.82 -2.02 2.03
C PRO A 126 -0.78 -3.16 3.07
N LEU A 127 0.17 -4.09 2.96
CA LEU A 127 0.32 -5.18 3.93
C LEU A 127 0.81 -4.66 5.29
N ASN A 128 1.81 -3.77 5.28
CA ASN A 128 2.32 -3.14 6.49
C ASN A 128 1.26 -2.27 7.16
N LEU A 129 0.51 -1.48 6.39
CA LEU A 129 -0.61 -0.68 6.92
C LEU A 129 -1.66 -1.58 7.57
N ALA A 130 -2.06 -2.67 6.91
CA ALA A 130 -3.04 -3.60 7.46
C ALA A 130 -2.57 -4.26 8.76
N ARG A 131 -1.27 -4.56 8.87
CA ARG A 131 -0.66 -5.06 10.11
C ARG A 131 -0.69 -4.00 11.21
N ASP A 132 -0.25 -2.78 10.92
CA ASP A 132 -0.24 -1.69 11.89
C ASP A 132 -1.66 -1.41 12.43
N GLU A 133 -2.66 -1.36 11.53
CA GLU A 133 -4.07 -1.22 11.91
C GLU A 133 -4.57 -2.40 12.77
N ALA A 134 -4.16 -3.63 12.46
CA ALA A 134 -4.50 -4.79 13.27
C ALA A 134 -3.86 -4.73 14.68
N GLU A 135 -2.59 -4.33 14.78
CA GLU A 135 -1.90 -4.17 16.07
C GLU A 135 -2.54 -3.06 16.93
N ASP A 136 -2.96 -1.94 16.32
CA ASP A 136 -3.69 -0.87 17.00
C ASP A 136 -5.07 -1.32 17.50
N ASN A 137 -5.79 -2.10 16.70
CA ASN A 137 -7.06 -2.71 17.10
C ASN A 137 -6.87 -3.68 18.27
N CYS A 138 -5.85 -4.54 18.22
CA CYS A 138 -5.49 -5.44 19.31
C CYS A 138 -5.28 -4.68 20.63
N LEU A 139 -4.57 -3.55 20.57
CA LEU A 139 -4.30 -2.73 21.75
C LEU A 139 -5.57 -2.08 22.28
N SER A 140 -6.42 -1.56 21.39
CA SER A 140 -7.70 -0.93 21.74
C SER A 140 -8.65 -1.92 22.42
N GLU A 141 -8.78 -3.14 21.89
CA GLU A 141 -9.61 -4.21 22.46
C GLU A 141 -9.10 -4.69 23.82
N ALA A 142 -7.78 -4.84 23.97
CA ALA A 142 -7.16 -5.23 25.23
C ALA A 142 -7.42 -4.20 26.33
N LEU A 143 -7.32 -2.90 26.02
CA LEU A 143 -7.60 -1.81 26.95
C LEU A 143 -9.10 -1.74 27.30
N ALA A 144 -9.99 -1.91 26.32
CA ALA A 144 -11.43 -1.94 26.54
C ALA A 144 -11.83 -3.07 27.49
N SER A 145 -11.25 -4.26 27.31
CA SER A 145 -11.50 -5.44 28.15
C SER A 145 -11.02 -5.25 29.60
N ALA A 146 -9.93 -4.50 29.80
CA ALA A 146 -9.42 -4.16 31.13
C ALA A 146 -10.38 -3.23 31.90
N GLY A 147 -11.07 -2.32 31.21
CA GLY A 147 -12.00 -1.36 31.80
C GLY A 147 -13.32 -1.97 32.28
N HIS A 148 -13.77 -3.07 31.65
CA HIS A 148 -15.01 -3.77 31.99
C HIS A 148 -14.87 -4.76 33.15
N SER A 149 -13.67 -4.93 33.71
CA SER A 149 -13.39 -5.86 34.80
C SER A 149 -13.44 -5.20 36.20
N ARG A 150 -14.00 -3.99 36.32
CA ARG A 150 -14.21 -3.27 37.59
C ARG A 150 -15.67 -3.26 37.98
#